data_AF-A0A3B9QLT9-F1
#
_entry.id   AF-A0A3B9QLT9-F1
#
_cell.length_a   1.000
_cell.length_b   1.000
_cell.length_c   1.000
_cell.angle_alpha   90.00
_cell.angle_beta   90.00
_cell.angle_gamma   90.00
#
_symmetry.space_group_name_H-M   'P 1'
#
loop_
_entity.id
_entity.type
_entity.pdbx_description
1 polymer ?
#
loop_
_entity_poly.entity_id
_entity_poly.type
_entity_poly.pdbx_seq_one_letter_code
_entity_poly.pdbx_strand_id
1 'polypeptide(L)'
;MELNEITEELKAVILNTYGDRVGTFKLESVDEETSKARQKARGQLSKEQRLTIDRALVPFRDWLIERDPEAAERVANGSPAPQDIETAVRAAEDHAVAKVAPDISSEEIALLLYRLENGRIETIEERNKNKRPPLRLSNRHVRTMAAGFAIIFLGSGVAGLAAEAGTLVTVAGAAVFVYGFRRWRSG
;
A
#
# COMPACT_ATOMS: atom_id res chain seq x y z
N MET A 1 3.11 -30.78 -0.98
CA MET A 1 3.92 -29.57 -1.20
C MET A 1 4.56 -29.22 0.11
N GLU A 2 5.89 -29.32 0.15
CA GLU A 2 6.70 -29.05 1.33
C GLU A 2 6.92 -27.54 1.52
N LEU A 3 7.21 -27.09 2.74
CA LEU A 3 7.39 -25.68 3.09
C LEU A 3 8.41 -24.96 2.17
N ASN A 4 9.54 -25.61 1.91
CA ASN A 4 10.59 -25.06 1.05
C ASN A 4 10.14 -24.94 -0.40
N GLU A 5 9.34 -25.88 -0.90
CA GLU A 5 8.80 -25.83 -2.27
C GLU A 5 7.89 -24.62 -2.44
N ILE A 6 6.99 -24.37 -1.48
CA ILE A 6 6.10 -23.18 -1.50
C ILE A 6 6.94 -21.90 -1.54
N THR A 7 7.95 -21.82 -0.68
CA THR A 7 8.80 -20.62 -0.56
C THR A 7 9.54 -20.32 -1.86
N GLU A 8 10.22 -21.33 -2.43
CA GLU A 8 10.99 -21.16 -3.66
C GLU A 8 10.10 -20.90 -4.87
N GLU A 9 8.91 -21.49 -4.90
CA GLU A 9 7.93 -21.23 -5.95
C GLU A 9 7.44 -19.77 -5.90
N LEU A 10 7.10 -19.25 -4.71
CA LEU A 10 6.69 -17.86 -4.54
C LEU A 10 7.81 -16.87 -4.95
N LYS A 11 9.06 -17.17 -4.58
CA LYS A 11 10.23 -16.39 -5.04
C LYS A 11 10.33 -16.42 -6.56
N ALA A 12 10.17 -17.59 -7.18
CA ALA A 12 10.18 -17.73 -8.63
C ALA A 12 9.06 -16.93 -9.30
N VAL A 13 7.85 -16.90 -8.73
CA VAL A 13 6.75 -16.06 -9.24
C VAL A 13 7.14 -14.58 -9.22
N ILE A 14 7.72 -14.08 -8.13
CA ILE A 14 8.19 -12.68 -8.04
C ILE A 14 9.26 -12.40 -9.10
N LEU A 15 10.26 -13.28 -9.24
CA LEU A 15 11.34 -13.09 -10.20
C LEU A 15 10.86 -13.17 -11.65
N ASN A 16 9.95 -14.10 -11.96
CA ASN A 16 9.39 -14.23 -13.31
C ASN A 16 8.50 -13.04 -13.68
N THR A 17 7.75 -12.51 -12.71
CA THR A 17 6.81 -11.42 -12.95
C THR A 17 7.50 -10.06 -13.00
N TYR A 18 8.40 -9.80 -12.04
CA TYR A 18 8.96 -8.47 -11.82
C TYR A 18 10.45 -8.35 -12.15
N GLY A 19 11.12 -9.47 -12.49
CA GLY A 19 12.55 -9.51 -12.81
C GLY A 19 13.40 -9.06 -11.62
N ASP A 20 14.40 -8.22 -11.90
CA ASP A 20 15.29 -7.63 -10.90
C ASP A 20 14.75 -6.35 -10.25
N ARG A 21 13.48 -5.99 -10.50
CA ARG A 21 12.89 -4.78 -9.92
C ARG A 21 12.70 -4.96 -8.42
N VAL A 22 12.94 -3.87 -7.69
CA VAL A 22 12.86 -3.78 -6.23
C VAL A 22 12.27 -2.42 -5.85
N GLY A 23 11.39 -2.41 -4.85
CA GLY A 23 10.76 -1.20 -4.35
C GLY A 23 9.33 -1.46 -3.91
N THR A 24 8.47 -0.45 -4.03
CA THR A 24 7.12 -0.51 -3.49
C THR A 24 6.20 -1.36 -4.36
N PHE A 25 5.60 -2.39 -3.76
CA PHE A 25 4.56 -3.17 -4.41
C PHE A 25 3.28 -2.35 -4.60
N LYS A 26 2.75 -2.35 -5.83
CA LYS A 26 1.43 -1.80 -6.16
C LYS A 26 0.57 -2.95 -6.69
N LEU A 27 -0.03 -3.67 -5.74
CA LEU A 27 -0.95 -4.75 -6.03
C LEU A 27 -2.39 -4.24 -6.01
N GLU A 28 -3.27 -4.91 -6.74
CA GLU A 28 -4.69 -4.60 -6.72
C GLU A 28 -5.32 -4.89 -5.35
N SER A 29 -6.31 -4.07 -5.00
CA SER A 29 -7.14 -4.28 -3.83
C SER A 29 -8.01 -5.53 -4.01
N VAL A 30 -8.33 -6.19 -2.91
CA VAL A 30 -9.21 -7.37 -2.92
C VAL A 30 -10.65 -6.91 -3.15
N ASP A 31 -11.25 -7.38 -4.24
CA ASP A 31 -12.67 -7.21 -4.53
C ASP A 31 -13.53 -8.32 -3.89
N GLU A 32 -14.85 -8.24 -4.09
CA GLU A 32 -15.79 -9.18 -3.47
C GLU A 32 -15.61 -10.61 -3.99
N GLU A 33 -15.35 -10.78 -5.29
CA GLU A 33 -15.16 -12.09 -5.92
C GLU A 33 -13.88 -12.76 -5.41
N THR A 34 -12.77 -12.03 -5.39
CA THR A 34 -11.49 -12.49 -4.83
C THR A 34 -11.64 -12.83 -3.35
N SER A 35 -12.39 -12.03 -2.59
CA SER A 35 -12.65 -12.31 -1.17
C SER A 35 -13.44 -13.62 -0.98
N LYS A 36 -14.46 -13.88 -1.80
CA LYS A 36 -15.24 -15.12 -1.75
C LYS A 36 -14.40 -16.34 -2.14
N ALA A 37 -13.64 -16.23 -3.23
CA ALA A 37 -12.72 -17.28 -3.69
C ALA A 37 -11.69 -17.63 -2.59
N ARG A 38 -11.08 -16.62 -1.97
CA ARG A 38 -10.14 -16.80 -0.85
C ARG A 38 -10.78 -17.53 0.32
N GLN A 39 -11.96 -17.09 0.76
CA GLN A 39 -12.63 -17.68 1.93
C GLN A 39 -12.99 -19.15 1.68
N LYS A 40 -13.51 -19.46 0.48
CA LYS A 40 -13.80 -20.83 0.05
C LYS A 40 -12.54 -21.68 0.03
N ALA A 41 -11.50 -21.24 -0.67
CA ALA A 41 -10.25 -21.97 -0.82
C ALA A 41 -9.59 -22.25 0.55
N ARG A 42 -9.48 -21.24 1.41
CA ARG A 42 -8.96 -21.43 2.78
C ARG A 42 -9.81 -22.39 3.58
N GLY A 43 -11.14 -22.31 3.45
CA GLY A 43 -12.09 -23.19 4.13
C GLY A 43 -11.85 -24.68 3.87
N GLN A 44 -11.33 -25.04 2.69
CA GLN A 44 -11.05 -26.42 2.30
C GLN A 44 -9.72 -26.97 2.83
N LEU A 45 -8.77 -26.09 3.20
CA LEU A 45 -7.46 -26.52 3.68
C LEU A 45 -7.53 -27.09 5.09
N SER A 46 -6.80 -28.19 5.32
CA SER A 46 -6.57 -28.74 6.65
C SER A 46 -5.76 -27.76 7.51
N LYS A 47 -5.79 -27.95 8.83
CA LYS A 47 -5.01 -27.13 9.77
C LYS A 47 -3.51 -27.21 9.46
N GLU A 48 -3.03 -28.39 9.14
CA GLU A 48 -1.63 -28.68 8.81
C GLU A 48 -1.24 -27.98 7.51
N GLN A 49 -2.09 -28.03 6.47
CA GLN A 49 -1.84 -27.34 5.21
C GLN A 49 -1.76 -25.82 5.40
N ARG A 50 -2.71 -25.24 6.16
CA ARG A 50 -2.68 -23.80 6.49
C ARG A 50 -1.40 -23.43 7.23
N LEU A 51 -1.00 -24.23 8.21
CA LEU A 51 0.21 -24.01 9.00
C LEU A 51 1.49 -24.12 8.15
N THR A 52 1.52 -25.05 7.18
CA THR A 52 2.63 -25.17 6.22
C THR A 52 2.75 -23.92 5.35
N ILE A 53 1.63 -23.40 4.83
CA ILE A 53 1.60 -22.15 4.07
C ILE A 53 2.07 -20.98 4.95
N ASP A 54 1.49 -20.80 6.14
CA ASP A 54 1.84 -19.71 7.05
C ASP A 54 3.34 -19.71 7.38
N ARG A 55 3.93 -20.89 7.58
CA ARG A 55 5.37 -21.03 7.84
C ARG A 55 6.24 -20.78 6.61
N ALA A 56 5.77 -21.07 5.40
CA ALA A 56 6.47 -20.77 4.15
C ALA A 56 6.47 -19.25 3.84
N LEU A 57 5.46 -18.52 4.29
CA LEU A 57 5.37 -17.07 4.08
C LEU A 57 6.41 -16.27 4.87
N VAL A 58 6.93 -16.80 5.98
CA VAL A 58 7.97 -16.15 6.79
C VAL A 58 9.29 -15.99 6.00
N PRO A 59 9.96 -17.06 5.52
CA PRO A 59 11.18 -16.92 4.73
C PRO A 59 10.94 -16.20 3.40
N PHE A 60 9.74 -16.28 2.82
CA PHE A 60 9.39 -15.49 1.64
C PHE A 60 9.37 -13.98 1.96
N ARG A 61 8.76 -13.58 3.08
CA ARG A 61 8.74 -12.20 3.57
C ARG A 61 10.14 -11.68 3.86
N ASP A 62 10.95 -12.47 4.55
CA ASP A 62 12.31 -12.07 4.90
C ASP A 62 13.17 -11.89 3.64
N TRP A 63 12.99 -12.75 2.64
CA TRP A 63 13.62 -12.58 1.33
C TRP A 63 13.17 -11.30 0.61
N LEU A 64 11.89 -10.93 0.67
CA LEU A 64 11.41 -9.66 0.11
C LEU A 64 12.03 -8.45 0.81
N ILE A 65 12.20 -8.52 2.13
CA ILE A 65 12.83 -7.45 2.93
C ILE A 65 14.31 -7.32 2.58
N GLU A 66 15.05 -8.42 2.57
CA GLU A 66 16.49 -8.43 2.26
C GLU A 66 16.80 -7.88 0.86
N ARG A 67 15.88 -8.11 -0.08
CA ARG A 67 16.03 -7.67 -1.47
C ARG A 67 15.82 -6.16 -1.64
N ASP A 68 15.03 -5.50 -0.78
CA ASP A 68 14.82 -4.05 -0.78
C ASP A 68 15.73 -3.35 0.24
N PRO A 69 16.78 -2.61 -0.20
CA PRO A 69 17.68 -1.92 0.71
C PRO A 69 16.98 -0.99 1.70
N GLU A 70 15.90 -0.30 1.29
CA GLU A 70 15.16 0.61 2.17
C GLU A 70 14.35 -0.18 3.21
N ALA A 71 13.76 -1.30 2.81
CA ALA A 71 13.05 -2.18 3.72
C ALA A 71 14.02 -2.85 4.71
N ALA A 72 15.15 -3.35 4.23
CA ALA A 72 16.20 -3.97 5.03
C ALA A 72 16.75 -2.99 6.07
N GLU A 73 17.11 -1.77 5.68
CA GLU A 73 17.58 -0.73 6.59
C GLU A 73 16.51 -0.37 7.64
N ARG A 74 15.26 -0.23 7.21
CA ARG A 74 14.13 0.06 8.10
C ARG A 74 13.98 -1.02 9.18
N VAL A 75 14.02 -2.29 8.79
CA VAL A 75 13.88 -3.42 9.71
C VAL A 75 15.11 -3.55 10.62
N ALA A 76 16.31 -3.34 10.09
CA ALA A 76 17.55 -3.31 10.87
C ALA A 76 17.53 -2.21 11.96
N ASN A 77 16.87 -1.07 11.68
CA ASN A 77 16.64 0.01 12.64
C ASN A 77 15.50 -0.28 13.64
N GLY A 78 14.97 -1.50 13.68
CA GLY A 78 13.91 -1.92 14.61
C GLY A 78 12.51 -1.43 14.24
N SER A 79 12.34 -0.82 13.07
CA SER A 79 11.00 -0.45 12.58
C SER A 79 10.32 -1.63 11.89
N PRO A 80 8.97 -1.71 11.92
CA PRO A 80 8.26 -2.76 11.20
C PRO A 80 8.48 -2.65 9.69
N ALA A 81 8.39 -3.79 8.99
CA ALA A 81 8.49 -3.86 7.54
C ALA A 81 7.47 -2.94 6.85
N PRO A 82 7.78 -2.44 5.63
CA PRO A 82 6.84 -1.67 4.83
C PRO A 82 5.50 -2.41 4.61
N GLN A 83 4.38 -1.67 4.65
CA GLN A 83 3.03 -2.23 4.52
C GLN A 83 2.79 -2.88 3.15
N ASP A 84 3.47 -2.43 2.10
CA ASP A 84 3.37 -3.01 0.77
C ASP A 84 4.02 -4.39 0.67
N ILE A 85 5.08 -4.67 1.43
CA ILE A 85 5.63 -6.03 1.59
C ILE A 85 4.59 -6.93 2.26
N GLU A 86 3.95 -6.47 3.34
CA GLU A 86 2.87 -7.25 3.99
C GLU A 86 1.70 -7.51 3.02
N THR A 87 1.40 -6.54 2.14
CA THR A 87 0.38 -6.70 1.10
C THR A 87 0.79 -7.75 0.07
N ALA A 88 2.07 -7.79 -0.32
CA ALA A 88 2.63 -8.81 -1.20
C ALA A 88 2.62 -10.20 -0.56
N VAL A 89 2.94 -10.30 0.74
CA VAL A 89 2.83 -11.55 1.50
C VAL A 89 1.40 -12.06 1.53
N ARG A 90 0.40 -11.18 1.68
CA ARG A 90 -1.02 -11.57 1.58
C ARG A 90 -1.43 -12.02 0.18
N ALA A 91 -0.87 -11.45 -0.87
CA ALA A 91 -1.11 -11.93 -2.23
C ALA A 91 -0.40 -13.27 -2.50
N ALA A 92 0.76 -13.49 -1.90
CA ALA A 92 1.45 -14.78 -1.94
C ALA A 92 0.71 -15.87 -1.15
N GLU A 93 0.06 -15.52 -0.05
CA GLU A 93 -0.87 -16.41 0.64
C GLU A 93 -2.02 -16.84 -0.27
N ASP A 94 -2.65 -15.90 -0.99
CA ASP A 94 -3.71 -16.21 -1.96
C ASP A 94 -3.21 -17.17 -3.05
N HIS A 95 -2.02 -16.90 -3.59
CA HIS A 95 -1.38 -17.70 -4.62
C HIS A 95 -1.09 -19.14 -4.15
N ALA A 96 -0.49 -19.29 -2.97
CA ALA A 96 -0.21 -20.60 -2.39
C ALA A 96 -1.50 -21.37 -2.05
N VAL A 97 -2.52 -20.69 -1.51
CA VAL A 97 -3.82 -21.29 -1.22
C VAL A 97 -4.48 -21.81 -2.50
N ALA A 98 -4.42 -21.07 -3.60
CA ALA A 98 -4.99 -21.48 -4.89
C ALA A 98 -4.38 -22.77 -5.44
N LYS A 99 -3.10 -23.05 -5.14
CA LYS A 99 -2.41 -24.26 -5.60
C LYS A 99 -2.66 -25.49 -4.73
N VAL A 100 -3.08 -25.30 -3.48
CA VAL A 100 -3.28 -26.40 -2.52
C VAL A 100 -4.76 -26.74 -2.36
N ALA A 101 -5.67 -25.78 -2.55
CA ALA A 101 -7.11 -26.00 -2.40
C ALA A 101 -7.62 -26.99 -3.46
N PRO A 102 -8.31 -28.08 -3.06
CA PRO A 102 -8.65 -29.16 -3.99
C PRO A 102 -9.88 -28.88 -4.87
N ASP A 103 -10.79 -28.00 -4.44
CA ASP A 103 -12.10 -27.84 -5.09
C ASP A 103 -12.43 -26.36 -5.31
N ILE A 104 -11.60 -25.70 -6.12
CA ILE A 104 -11.83 -24.33 -6.61
C ILE A 104 -11.84 -24.31 -8.13
N SER A 105 -12.68 -23.46 -8.71
CA SER A 105 -12.82 -23.35 -10.16
C SER A 105 -11.57 -22.73 -10.79
N SER A 106 -11.39 -22.93 -12.10
CA SER A 106 -10.30 -22.28 -12.85
C SER A 106 -10.37 -20.75 -12.78
N GLU A 107 -11.57 -20.18 -12.73
CA GLU A 107 -11.80 -18.74 -12.55
C GLU A 107 -11.36 -18.27 -11.16
N GLU A 108 -11.72 -19.01 -10.10
CA GLU A 108 -11.28 -18.72 -8.73
C GLU A 108 -9.76 -18.83 -8.58
N ILE A 109 -9.14 -19.84 -9.20
CA ILE A 109 -7.68 -19.98 -9.24
C ILE A 109 -7.07 -18.76 -9.92
N ALA A 110 -7.57 -18.37 -11.10
CA ALA A 110 -7.04 -17.24 -11.84
C ALA A 110 -7.10 -15.94 -11.02
N LEU A 111 -8.21 -15.66 -10.33
CA LEU A 111 -8.36 -14.48 -9.46
C LEU A 111 -7.29 -14.45 -8.35
N LEU A 112 -7.05 -15.58 -7.70
CA LEU A 112 -6.10 -15.67 -6.58
C LEU A 112 -4.64 -15.58 -7.04
N LEU A 113 -4.29 -16.18 -8.18
CA LEU A 113 -2.94 -16.11 -8.75
C LEU A 113 -2.64 -14.70 -9.30
N TYR A 114 -3.60 -14.11 -10.00
CA TYR A 114 -3.49 -12.82 -10.69
C TYR A 114 -3.03 -11.69 -9.77
N ARG A 115 -3.44 -11.71 -8.50
CA ARG A 115 -3.11 -10.65 -7.56
C ARG A 115 -1.61 -10.50 -7.29
N LEU A 116 -0.86 -11.60 -7.27
CA LEU A 116 0.60 -11.57 -7.12
C LEU A 116 1.30 -11.36 -8.48
N GLU A 117 0.70 -11.86 -9.56
CA GLU A 117 1.31 -11.92 -10.91
C GLU A 117 1.05 -10.67 -11.77
N ASN A 118 0.05 -9.85 -11.46
CA ASN A 118 -0.34 -8.70 -12.29
C ASN A 118 -0.20 -7.34 -11.58
N GLY A 119 0.66 -7.27 -10.57
CA GLY A 119 1.01 -6.03 -9.92
C GLY A 119 2.03 -5.20 -10.69
N ARG A 120 2.58 -4.19 -10.01
CA ARG A 120 3.82 -3.52 -10.44
C ARG A 120 4.71 -3.21 -9.24
N ILE A 121 6.02 -3.18 -9.46
CA ILE A 121 7.00 -2.67 -8.48
C ILE A 121 7.43 -1.27 -8.91
N GLU A 122 7.10 -0.28 -8.08
CA GLU A 122 7.57 1.10 -8.23
C GLU A 122 8.92 1.24 -7.52
N THR A 123 9.97 1.46 -8.31
CA THR A 123 11.33 1.59 -7.78
C THR A 123 11.50 2.89 -6.99
N ILE A 124 12.56 2.95 -6.17
CA ILE A 124 12.92 4.15 -5.40
C ILE A 124 13.07 5.37 -6.32
N GLU A 125 13.71 5.20 -7.48
CA GLU A 125 13.92 6.27 -8.44
C GLU A 125 12.62 6.79 -9.05
N GLU A 126 11.71 5.89 -9.45
CA GLU A 126 10.40 6.25 -10.01
C GLU A 126 9.53 6.99 -8.98
N ARG A 127 9.54 6.49 -7.73
CA ARG A 127 8.86 7.14 -6.61
C ARG A 127 9.44 8.52 -6.32
N ASN A 128 10.76 8.66 -6.35
CA ASN A 128 11.45 9.93 -6.10
C ASN A 128 11.25 10.94 -7.23
N LYS A 129 11.16 10.51 -8.49
CA LYS A 129 10.77 11.38 -9.63
C LYS A 129 9.37 11.96 -9.44
N ASN A 130 8.46 11.19 -8.84
CA ASN A 130 7.10 11.62 -8.54
C ASN A 130 6.96 12.37 -7.20
N LYS A 131 8.04 12.49 -6.42
CA LYS A 131 8.02 13.11 -5.10
C LYS A 131 7.95 14.63 -5.25
N ARG A 132 6.81 15.20 -4.89
CA ARG A 132 6.63 16.66 -4.88
C ARG A 132 7.64 17.31 -3.93
N PRO A 133 8.12 18.52 -4.26
CA PRO A 133 9.03 19.24 -3.39
C PRO A 133 8.41 19.38 -1.99
N PRO A 134 9.19 19.19 -0.91
CA PRO A 134 8.64 19.27 0.45
C PRO A 134 7.98 20.63 0.70
N LEU A 135 6.94 20.64 1.53
CA LEU A 135 6.25 21.87 1.96
C LEU A 135 7.20 22.70 2.82
N ARG A 136 7.97 23.59 2.17
CA ARG A 136 8.87 24.52 2.83
C ARG A 136 8.19 25.88 2.97
N LEU A 137 8.23 26.48 4.16
CA LEU A 137 7.73 27.84 4.40
C LEU A 137 8.49 28.91 3.59
N SER A 138 9.66 28.60 3.04
CA SER A 138 10.32 29.47 2.06
C SER A 138 9.50 29.64 0.76
N ASN A 139 8.69 28.64 0.40
CA ASN A 139 7.80 28.71 -0.76
C ASN A 139 6.60 29.64 -0.46
N ARG A 140 6.40 30.64 -1.32
CA ARG A 140 5.31 31.62 -1.22
C ARG A 140 3.94 30.94 -1.17
N HIS A 141 3.72 29.90 -1.97
CA HIS A 141 2.43 29.19 -2.05
C HIS A 141 2.14 28.36 -0.80
N VAL A 142 3.18 27.78 -0.18
CA VAL A 142 3.07 27.10 1.12
C VAL A 142 2.72 28.09 2.23
N ARG A 143 3.30 29.31 2.21
CA ARG A 143 2.89 30.39 3.12
C ARG A 143 1.45 30.83 2.90
N THR A 144 0.99 30.90 1.65
CA THR A 144 -0.42 31.18 1.34
C THR A 144 -1.35 30.10 1.87
N MET A 145 -0.97 28.82 1.79
CA MET A 145 -1.72 27.74 2.44
C MET A 145 -1.78 27.93 3.95
N ALA A 146 -0.64 28.18 4.60
CA ALA A 146 -0.60 28.40 6.06
C ALA A 146 -1.46 29.60 6.50
N ALA A 147 -1.46 30.70 5.73
CA ALA A 147 -2.32 31.85 5.99
C ALA A 147 -3.82 31.51 5.86
N GLY A 148 -4.20 30.77 4.82
CA GLY A 148 -5.57 30.28 4.66
C GLY A 148 -6.01 29.38 5.82
N PHE A 149 -5.11 28.50 6.28
CA PHE A 149 -5.35 27.64 7.44
C PHE A 149 -5.55 28.45 8.73
N ALA A 150 -4.72 29.47 8.97
CA ALA A 150 -4.88 30.36 10.12
C ALA A 150 -6.22 31.11 10.10
N ILE A 151 -6.68 31.56 8.92
CA ILE A 151 -7.98 32.23 8.76
C ILE A 151 -9.13 31.27 9.08
N ILE A 152 -9.07 30.02 8.61
CA ILE A 152 -10.06 28.99 8.95
C ILE A 152 -10.13 28.79 10.47
N PHE A 153 -8.96 28.62 11.11
CA PHE A 153 -8.88 28.40 12.54
C PHE A 153 -9.50 29.56 13.33
N LEU A 154 -9.17 30.81 12.97
CA LEU A 154 -9.76 32.00 13.58
C LEU A 154 -11.27 32.10 13.31
N GLY A 155 -11.71 31.82 12.09
CA GLY A 155 -13.12 31.82 11.70
C GLY A 155 -13.95 30.80 12.48
N SER A 156 -13.41 29.62 12.75
CA SER A 156 -14.05 28.59 13.57
C SER A 156 -14.24 29.02 15.03
N GLY A 157 -13.31 29.80 15.58
CA GLY A 157 -13.45 30.41 16.90
C GLY A 157 -14.54 31.50 16.94
N VAL A 158 -14.67 32.28 15.87
CA VAL A 158 -15.70 33.33 15.73
C VAL A 158 -17.09 32.73 15.49
N ALA A 159 -17.18 31.58 14.83
CA ALA A 159 -18.46 30.88 14.60
C ALA A 159 -19.16 30.47 15.91
N GLY A 160 -18.41 30.29 17.00
CA GLY A 160 -18.97 30.06 18.34
C GLY A 160 -19.66 31.28 18.96
N LEU A 161 -19.44 32.48 18.41
CA LEU A 161 -20.03 33.74 18.89
C LEU A 161 -21.04 34.34 17.90
N ALA A 162 -20.79 34.18 16.59
CA ALA A 162 -21.69 34.63 15.52
C ALA A 162 -21.58 33.70 14.30
N ALA A 163 -22.58 32.82 14.14
CA ALA A 163 -22.55 31.73 13.16
C ALA A 163 -22.36 32.21 11.71
N GLU A 164 -23.05 33.28 11.28
CA GLU A 164 -22.98 33.79 9.91
C GLU A 164 -21.61 34.40 9.59
N ALA A 165 -21.06 35.22 10.49
CA ALA A 165 -19.76 35.85 10.32
C ALA A 165 -18.62 34.83 10.35
N GLY A 166 -18.67 33.88 11.28
CA GLY A 166 -17.67 32.80 11.37
C GLY A 166 -17.66 31.89 10.13
N THR A 167 -18.85 31.64 9.55
CA THR A 167 -18.97 30.85 8.31
C THR A 167 -18.31 31.56 7.13
N LEU A 168 -18.55 32.86 6.94
CA LEU A 168 -17.94 33.64 5.86
C LEU A 168 -16.41 33.69 5.96
N VAL A 169 -15.88 33.89 7.17
CA VAL A 169 -14.42 33.91 7.41
C VAL A 169 -13.80 32.55 7.11
N THR A 170 -14.47 31.47 7.51
CA THR A 170 -14.01 30.10 7.24
C THR A 170 -13.98 29.80 5.74
N VAL A 171 -15.02 30.19 5.00
CA VAL A 171 -15.08 30.03 3.53
C VAL A 171 -13.96 30.82 2.84
N ALA A 172 -13.71 32.06 3.27
CA ALA A 172 -12.62 32.87 2.75
C ALA A 172 -11.24 32.21 3.02
N GLY A 173 -11.03 31.70 4.23
CA GLY A 173 -9.80 30.96 4.58
C GLY A 173 -9.61 29.70 3.73
N ALA A 174 -10.68 28.94 3.48
CA ALA A 174 -10.65 27.77 2.59
C ALA A 174 -10.28 28.14 1.16
N ALA A 175 -10.83 29.24 0.62
CA ALA A 175 -10.48 29.72 -0.72
C ALA A 175 -8.99 30.07 -0.83
N VAL A 176 -8.44 30.77 0.17
CA VAL A 176 -7.01 31.13 0.24
C VAL A 176 -6.13 29.88 0.33
N PHE A 177 -6.53 28.90 1.17
CA PHE A 177 -5.81 27.63 1.30
C PHE A 177 -5.78 26.87 -0.03
N VAL A 178 -6.93 26.70 -0.68
CA VAL A 178 -7.06 25.99 -1.96
C VAL A 178 -6.26 26.68 -3.06
N TYR A 179 -6.25 28.02 -3.10
CA TYR A 179 -5.43 28.77 -4.03
C TYR A 179 -3.93 28.50 -3.84
N GLY A 180 -3.45 28.59 -2.59
CA GLY A 180 -2.06 28.26 -2.26
C GLY A 180 -1.70 26.83 -2.65
N PHE A 181 -2.58 25.87 -2.35
CA PHE A 181 -2.38 24.45 -2.66
C PHE A 181 -2.31 24.19 -4.17
N ARG A 182 -3.22 24.76 -4.96
CA ARG A 182 -3.22 24.61 -6.43
C ARG A 182 -1.94 25.16 -7.05
N ARG A 183 -1.46 26.32 -6.58
CA ARG A 183 -0.22 26.94 -7.07
C ARG A 183 1.03 26.17 -6.67
N TRP A 184 1.08 25.67 -5.43
CA TRP A 184 2.18 24.78 -5.02
C TRP A 184 2.18 23.45 -5.79
N ARG A 185 1.01 22.92 -6.13
CA ARG A 185 0.86 21.67 -6.90
C ARG A 185 1.23 21.81 -8.38
N SER A 186 1.24 23.02 -8.93
CA SER A 186 1.47 23.30 -10.36
C SER A 186 2.86 23.82 -10.69
N GLY A 187 3.66 24.17 -9.68
CA GLY A 187 5.09 24.51 -9.81
C GLY A 187 5.97 23.37 -9.35
#